data_AF-A0A7Z0NFP4-F1
#
_entry.id   AF-A0A7Z0NFP4-F1
#
_cell.length_a   1.000
_cell.length_b   1.000
_cell.length_c   1.000
_cell.angle_alpha   90.00
_cell.angle_beta   90.00
_cell.angle_gamma   90.00
#
_symmetry.space_group_name_H-M   'P 1'
#
loop_
_entity.id
_entity.type
_entity.pdbx_description
1 polymer ?
#
loop_
_entity_poly.entity_id
_entity_poly.type
_entity_poly.pdbx_seq_one_letter_code
_entity_poly.pdbx_strand_id
1 'polypeptide(L)'
;MSQHCNAFPYDYALIESVISEYLPQWRAERFDAVVAIARGGIVPATMIATELSLPLHAVAYARSQRRVSWYTVGRPPARCRILLVEDIAGRGTTLSDSADFLRRRGYELRIFALAHDTESRIRPDFGPAVPEGCRAWFPWERHSITDAFDATFNRPRRPQHEYASWAIDLDGVLLMDLPEERYAMALHDTLAERDVLPLSETLPALDLARSTIITGRPEQDRPRTRAWLDRHGFMGPLIMRDESRHGAADTSRHKAAAILERRHTHFIESDPVQALDIARHAKLARVIWWNGGDAVMVYAHSVDALKFL
;
A
#
# COMPACT_ATOMS: atom_id res chain seq x y z
N MET A 1 -20.73 -13.35 8.14
CA MET A 1 -20.72 -12.04 7.47
C MET A 1 -19.37 -11.41 7.73
N SER A 2 -18.44 -11.51 6.80
CA SER A 2 -17.12 -10.90 6.93
C SER A 2 -17.32 -9.39 6.87
N GLN A 3 -17.13 -8.69 8.00
CA GLN A 3 -17.06 -7.23 7.98
C GLN A 3 -15.91 -6.86 7.04
N HIS A 4 -16.22 -6.13 5.97
CA HIS A 4 -15.22 -5.57 5.09
C HIS A 4 -14.37 -4.61 5.92
N CYS A 5 -13.21 -5.07 6.38
CA CYS A 5 -12.24 -4.20 7.02
C CYS A 5 -11.67 -3.29 5.94
N ASN A 6 -11.98 -2.00 6.03
CA ASN A 6 -11.47 -1.01 5.11
C ASN A 6 -9.97 -0.83 5.37
N ALA A 7 -9.18 -0.82 4.29
CA ALA A 7 -7.76 -0.52 4.41
C ALA A 7 -7.55 0.97 4.67
N PHE A 8 -6.70 1.30 5.63
CA PHE A 8 -6.18 2.64 5.86
C PHE A 8 -4.70 2.68 5.41
N PRO A 9 -4.43 3.14 4.17
CA PRO A 9 -3.09 3.07 3.60
C PRO A 9 -2.14 4.06 4.26
N TYR A 10 -0.95 3.57 4.60
CA TYR A 10 0.22 4.43 4.80
C TYR A 10 1.11 4.37 3.56
N ASP A 11 1.52 5.54 3.11
CA ASP A 11 2.64 5.74 2.21
C ASP A 11 3.80 6.42 2.97
N TYR A 12 4.98 6.50 2.37
CA TYR A 12 6.14 7.09 3.04
C TYR A 12 5.94 8.57 3.35
N ALA A 13 5.26 9.33 2.48
CA ALA A 13 4.98 10.75 2.70
C ALA A 13 4.07 10.98 3.91
N LEU A 14 3.03 10.16 4.09
CA LEU A 14 2.15 10.20 5.25
C LEU A 14 2.90 9.82 6.53
N ILE A 15 3.76 8.79 6.47
CA ILE A 15 4.60 8.39 7.61
C ILE A 15 5.51 9.56 8.05
N GLU A 16 6.19 10.20 7.10
CA GLU A 16 7.02 11.38 7.38
C GLU A 16 6.20 12.54 7.94
N SER A 17 5.00 12.78 7.42
CA SER A 17 4.11 13.83 7.92
C SER A 17 3.67 13.58 9.37
N VAL A 18 3.27 12.34 9.69
CA VAL A 18 2.90 11.95 11.06
C VAL A 18 4.08 12.08 12.01
N ILE A 19 5.28 11.65 11.60
CA ILE A 19 6.50 11.81 12.41
C ILE A 19 6.79 13.29 12.66
N SER A 20 6.71 14.11 11.61
CA SER A 20 7.02 15.54 11.66
C SER A 20 6.13 16.30 12.64
N GLU A 21 4.87 15.91 12.79
CA GLU A 21 3.92 16.50 13.74
C GLU A 21 4.43 16.44 15.20
N TYR A 22 5.10 15.35 15.57
CA TYR A 22 5.58 15.13 16.94
C TYR A 22 7.02 15.58 17.18
N LEU A 23 7.82 15.86 16.13
CA LEU A 23 9.23 16.26 16.27
C LEU A 23 9.46 17.43 17.24
N PRO A 24 8.67 18.54 17.22
CA PRO A 24 8.88 19.63 18.16
C PRO A 24 8.76 19.20 19.63
N GLN A 25 7.75 18.36 19.93
CA GLN A 25 7.55 17.84 21.28
C GLN A 25 8.67 16.88 21.67
N TRP A 26 9.08 15.96 20.80
CA TRP A 26 10.14 15.00 21.12
C TRP A 26 11.49 15.68 21.35
N ARG A 27 11.80 16.76 20.62
CA ARG A 27 12.99 17.60 20.87
C ARG A 27 12.93 18.24 22.26
N ALA A 28 11.76 18.68 22.71
CA ALA A 28 11.59 19.24 24.05
C ALA A 28 11.67 18.17 25.16
N GLU A 29 11.22 16.94 24.89
CA GLU A 29 11.29 15.82 25.83
C GLU A 29 12.70 15.25 26.04
N ARG A 30 13.66 15.56 25.15
CA ARG A 30 15.08 15.19 25.29
C ARG A 30 15.29 13.69 25.54
N PHE A 31 14.79 12.86 24.63
CA PHE A 31 15.09 11.43 24.64
C PHE A 31 16.59 11.18 24.42
N ASP A 32 17.12 10.14 25.07
CA ASP A 32 18.51 9.72 24.94
C ASP A 32 18.71 8.69 23.81
N ALA A 33 17.65 7.96 23.45
CA ALA A 33 17.68 6.95 22.39
C ALA A 33 16.28 6.65 21.82
N VAL A 34 16.26 6.10 20.61
CA VAL A 34 15.07 5.50 20.00
C VAL A 34 15.22 3.98 20.04
N VAL A 35 14.17 3.28 20.48
CA VAL A 35 14.14 1.82 20.51
C VAL A 35 12.99 1.32 19.65
N ALA A 36 13.30 0.62 18.57
CA ALA A 36 12.30 -0.01 17.71
C ALA A 36 11.87 -1.37 18.25
N ILE A 37 10.60 -1.74 18.03
CA ILE A 37 10.18 -3.14 18.08
C ILE A 37 10.33 -3.74 16.69
N ALA A 38 11.22 -4.72 16.56
CA ALA A 38 11.47 -5.40 15.31
C ALA A 38 10.33 -6.38 14.98
N ARG A 39 9.85 -6.43 13.73
CA ARG A 39 10.39 -5.74 12.55
C ARG A 39 9.63 -4.45 12.18
N GLY A 40 8.36 -4.36 12.54
CA GLY A 40 7.45 -3.30 12.08
C GLY A 40 7.92 -1.89 12.44
N GLY A 41 8.26 -1.68 13.70
CA GLY A 41 8.77 -0.39 14.19
C GLY A 41 10.13 0.05 13.64
N ILE A 42 10.89 -0.77 12.90
CA ILE A 42 12.26 -0.41 12.47
C ILE A 42 12.24 0.80 11.53
N VAL A 43 11.34 0.81 10.55
CA VAL A 43 11.28 1.88 9.55
C VAL A 43 10.95 3.23 10.19
N PRO A 44 9.84 3.40 10.95
CA PRO A 44 9.57 4.66 11.63
C PRO A 44 10.65 5.02 12.65
N ALA A 45 11.19 4.05 13.40
CA ALA A 45 12.25 4.33 14.36
C ALA A 45 13.52 4.89 13.71
N THR A 46 13.86 4.41 12.50
CA THR A 46 15.02 4.89 11.74
C THR A 46 14.82 6.34 11.30
N MET A 47 13.65 6.68 10.78
CA MET A 47 13.28 8.05 10.42
C MET A 47 13.38 8.98 11.65
N ILE A 48 12.76 8.58 12.77
CA ILE A 48 12.75 9.35 14.01
C ILE A 48 14.17 9.53 14.59
N ALA A 49 14.96 8.46 14.65
CA ALA A 49 16.33 8.52 15.16
C ALA A 49 17.19 9.47 14.34
N THR A 50 17.00 9.51 13.03
CA THR A 50 17.71 10.43 12.13
C THR A 50 17.31 11.88 12.39
N GLU A 51 16.01 12.18 12.42
CA GLU A 51 15.45 13.53 12.65
C GLU A 51 15.79 14.12 14.03
N LEU A 52 15.97 13.26 15.04
CA LEU A 52 16.37 13.65 16.38
C LEU A 52 17.88 13.55 16.62
N SER A 53 18.65 13.01 15.66
CA SER A 53 20.07 12.70 15.80
C SER A 53 20.38 11.85 17.04
N LEU A 54 19.57 10.81 17.27
CA LEU A 54 19.67 9.91 18.42
C LEU A 54 20.16 8.51 18.01
N PRO A 55 20.81 7.77 18.92
CA PRO A 55 21.16 6.37 18.66
C PRO A 55 19.90 5.51 18.51
N LEU A 56 19.91 4.65 17.49
CA LEU A 56 18.87 3.67 17.21
C LEU A 56 19.23 2.31 17.81
N HIS A 57 18.33 1.76 18.61
CA HIS A 57 18.38 0.38 19.09
C HIS A 57 17.10 -0.35 18.71
N ALA A 58 17.08 -1.68 18.86
CA ALA A 58 15.87 -2.44 18.65
C ALA A 58 15.77 -3.67 19.56
N VAL A 59 14.53 -4.06 19.85
CA VAL A 59 14.18 -5.33 20.49
C VAL A 59 13.46 -6.23 19.50
N ALA A 60 13.62 -7.54 19.62
CA ALA A 60 12.88 -8.55 18.87
C ALA A 60 11.86 -9.23 19.78
N TYR A 61 10.75 -9.66 19.19
CA TYR A 61 9.68 -10.37 19.89
C TYR A 61 9.45 -11.77 19.31
N ALA A 62 9.72 -12.81 20.11
CA ALA A 62 9.42 -14.19 19.77
C ALA A 62 7.99 -14.54 20.22
N ARG A 63 7.02 -14.40 19.31
CA ARG A 63 5.58 -14.54 19.61
C ARG A 63 5.18 -15.90 20.22
N SER A 64 5.78 -16.99 19.77
CA SER A 64 5.49 -18.34 20.31
C SER A 64 5.90 -18.52 21.78
N GLN A 65 6.91 -17.77 22.22
CA GLN A 65 7.47 -17.85 23.58
C GLN A 65 7.12 -16.63 24.43
N ARG A 66 6.45 -15.61 23.84
CA ARG A 66 6.24 -14.29 24.43
C ARG A 66 7.50 -13.69 25.03
N ARG A 67 8.62 -13.87 24.32
CA ARG A 67 9.94 -13.47 24.80
C ARG A 67 10.46 -12.27 24.03
N VAL A 68 10.88 -11.25 24.77
CA VAL A 68 11.56 -10.07 24.25
C VAL A 68 13.07 -10.24 24.44
N SER A 69 13.85 -9.90 23.43
CA SER A 69 15.31 -9.85 23.50
C SER A 69 15.83 -8.65 22.72
N TRP A 70 17.07 -8.23 22.98
CA TRP A 70 17.72 -7.22 22.13
C TRP A 70 17.91 -7.78 20.71
N TYR A 71 17.61 -6.95 19.72
CA TYR A 71 17.85 -7.22 18.30
C TYR A 71 19.18 -6.59 17.85
N THR A 72 19.51 -5.41 18.37
CA THR A 72 20.81 -4.76 18.15
C THR A 72 21.86 -5.27 19.15
N VAL A 73 23.14 -5.24 18.73
CA VAL A 73 24.28 -5.58 19.61
C VAL A 73 24.40 -4.54 20.74
N GLY A 74 24.36 -3.26 20.38
CA GLY A 74 24.38 -2.15 21.34
C GLY A 74 23.04 -1.96 22.04
N ARG A 75 23.10 -1.38 23.24
CA ARG A 75 21.94 -1.06 24.10
C ARG A 75 22.00 0.40 24.53
N PRO A 76 20.87 1.05 24.80
CA PRO A 76 20.88 2.38 25.40
C PRO A 76 21.56 2.36 26.77
N PRO A 77 22.23 3.45 27.19
CA PRO A 77 22.78 3.61 28.54
C PRO A 77 21.75 3.30 29.63
N ALA A 78 22.18 2.70 30.74
CA ALA A 78 21.23 2.33 31.79
C ALA A 78 20.47 3.56 32.34
N ARG A 79 19.17 3.39 32.62
CA ARG A 79 18.29 4.41 33.24
C ARG A 79 18.13 5.71 32.45
N CYS A 80 18.20 5.63 31.12
CA CYS A 80 17.93 6.77 30.24
C CYS A 80 16.46 6.83 29.80
N ARG A 81 16.07 7.97 29.20
CA ARG A 81 14.74 8.19 28.63
C ARG A 81 14.73 7.75 27.17
N ILE A 82 13.82 6.85 26.82
CA ILE A 82 13.75 6.30 25.46
C ILE A 82 12.36 6.47 24.85
N LEU A 83 12.36 6.68 23.54
CA LEU A 83 11.15 6.62 22.71
C LEU A 83 11.04 5.20 22.13
N LEU A 84 10.08 4.42 22.62
CA LEU A 84 9.77 3.10 22.10
C LEU A 84 8.85 3.24 20.88
N VAL A 85 9.24 2.65 19.76
CA VAL A 85 8.56 2.82 18.47
C VAL A 85 8.06 1.47 17.93
N GLU A 86 6.79 1.45 17.54
CA GLU A 86 6.13 0.36 16.82
C GLU A 86 5.41 0.92 15.59
N ASP A 87 5.11 0.08 14.59
CA ASP A 87 4.26 0.52 13.49
C ASP A 87 2.78 0.59 13.89
N ILE A 88 2.24 -0.46 14.51
CA ILE A 88 0.85 -0.50 14.98
C ILE A 88 0.74 -0.98 16.44
N ALA A 89 0.05 -0.18 17.27
CA ALA A 89 -0.41 -0.63 18.58
C ALA A 89 -1.75 -1.36 18.43
N GLY A 90 -1.76 -2.68 18.59
CA GLY A 90 -2.98 -3.50 18.51
C GLY A 90 -3.36 -4.21 19.82
N ARG A 91 -4.34 -5.12 19.75
CA ARG A 91 -4.79 -5.97 20.89
C ARG A 91 -3.72 -6.95 21.42
N GLY A 92 -2.68 -7.18 20.63
CA GLY A 92 -1.61 -8.14 20.90
C GLY A 92 -0.77 -7.81 22.14
N THR A 93 0.15 -8.70 22.47
CA THR A 93 1.03 -8.57 23.66
C THR A 93 2.42 -8.07 23.31
N THR A 94 2.77 -7.93 22.03
CA THR A 94 4.11 -7.51 21.57
C THR A 94 4.54 -6.19 22.21
N LEU A 95 3.71 -5.15 22.09
CA LEU A 95 4.01 -3.82 22.62
C LEU A 95 4.09 -3.83 24.15
N SER A 96 3.15 -4.50 24.83
CA SER A 96 3.14 -4.58 26.30
C SER A 96 4.32 -5.34 26.87
N ASP A 97 4.61 -6.52 26.32
CA ASP A 97 5.72 -7.35 26.79
C ASP A 97 7.06 -6.63 26.54
N SER A 98 7.18 -5.89 25.44
CA SER A 98 8.37 -5.08 25.09
C SER A 98 8.55 -3.86 26.00
N ALA A 99 7.47 -3.12 26.26
CA ALA A 99 7.50 -2.01 27.20
C ALA A 99 7.87 -2.49 28.61
N ASP A 100 7.31 -3.60 29.07
CA ASP A 100 7.63 -4.18 30.37
C ASP A 100 9.08 -4.69 30.44
N PHE A 101 9.59 -5.29 29.37
CA PHE A 101 10.99 -5.71 29.28
C PHE A 101 11.95 -4.55 29.46
N LEU A 102 11.64 -3.38 28.88
CA LEU A 102 12.44 -2.17 28.97
C LEU A 102 12.27 -1.49 30.34
N ARG A 103 11.04 -1.34 30.84
CA ARG A 103 10.78 -0.76 32.18
C ARG A 103 11.49 -1.53 33.29
N ARG A 104 11.47 -2.87 33.26
CA ARG A 104 12.19 -3.71 34.24
C ARG A 104 13.71 -3.51 34.23
N ARG A 105 14.26 -2.91 33.17
CA ARG A 105 15.69 -2.54 33.06
C ARG A 105 15.97 -1.10 33.49
N GLY A 106 14.95 -0.38 33.96
CA GLY A 106 15.06 0.95 34.54
C GLY A 106 14.94 2.09 33.53
N TYR A 107 14.55 1.83 32.27
CA TYR A 107 14.34 2.90 31.29
C TYR A 107 13.04 3.67 31.55
N GLU A 108 13.08 4.99 31.37
CA GLU A 108 11.88 5.83 31.30
C GLU A 108 11.35 5.78 29.87
N LEU A 109 10.07 5.40 29.69
CA LEU A 109 9.49 5.16 28.36
C LEU A 109 8.44 6.19 28.02
N ARG A 110 8.48 6.66 26.77
CA ARG A 110 7.28 7.07 26.03
C ARG A 110 7.14 6.20 24.79
N ILE A 111 5.92 5.99 24.34
CA ILE A 111 5.58 5.06 23.26
C ILE A 111 5.00 5.83 22.08
N PHE A 112 5.57 5.63 20.89
CA PHE A 112 5.00 6.07 19.63
C PHE A 112 4.58 4.87 18.79
N ALA A 113 3.39 4.94 18.19
CA ALA A 113 2.98 4.05 17.12
C ALA A 113 2.48 4.85 15.92
N LEU A 114 2.79 4.43 14.69
CA LEU A 114 2.26 5.09 13.49
C LEU A 114 0.74 4.99 13.40
N ALA A 115 0.16 3.94 13.98
CA ALA A 115 -1.26 3.69 14.03
C ALA A 115 -1.65 3.05 15.37
N HIS A 116 -2.81 3.42 15.90
CA HIS A 116 -3.47 2.68 16.97
C HIS A 116 -5.00 2.73 16.80
N ASP A 117 -5.73 1.86 17.48
CA ASP A 117 -7.19 1.82 17.44
C ASP A 117 -7.77 1.79 18.87
N THR A 118 -9.08 1.67 18.99
CA THR A 118 -9.78 1.58 20.29
C THR A 118 -9.58 0.25 20.99
N GLU A 119 -9.04 -0.75 20.29
CA GLU A 119 -8.82 -2.10 20.76
C GLU A 119 -7.36 -2.33 21.18
N SER A 120 -6.49 -1.34 20.97
CA SER A 120 -5.10 -1.33 21.40
C SER A 120 -4.99 -1.65 22.90
N ARG A 121 -4.21 -2.68 23.24
CA ARG A 121 -3.97 -3.09 24.63
C ARG A 121 -3.25 -2.00 25.43
N ILE A 122 -2.37 -1.27 24.75
CA ILE A 122 -1.69 -0.09 25.26
C ILE A 122 -2.06 1.06 24.34
N ARG A 123 -2.58 2.14 24.93
CA ARG A 123 -2.67 3.41 24.22
C ARG A 123 -1.25 4.01 24.16
N PRO A 124 -0.69 4.25 22.95
CA PRO A 124 0.60 4.89 22.84
C PRO A 124 0.52 6.35 23.34
N ASP A 125 1.66 6.88 23.79
CA ASP A 125 1.78 8.28 24.18
C ASP A 125 1.67 9.24 22.99
N PHE A 126 2.07 8.76 21.82
CA PHE A 126 2.09 9.48 20.55
C PHE A 126 1.59 8.58 19.42
N GLY A 127 0.92 9.17 18.43
CA GLY A 127 0.44 8.47 17.26
C GLY A 127 -1.03 8.76 16.97
N PRO A 128 -1.43 8.75 15.69
CA PRO A 128 -2.81 8.95 15.32
C PRO A 128 -3.66 7.69 15.55
N ALA A 129 -4.92 7.92 15.90
CA ALA A 129 -5.93 6.86 15.89
C ALA A 129 -6.39 6.59 14.45
N VAL A 130 -6.45 5.32 14.07
CA VAL A 130 -7.04 4.87 12.81
C VAL A 130 -8.57 4.97 12.91
N PRO A 131 -9.28 5.37 11.84
CA PRO A 131 -10.74 5.40 11.84
C PRO A 131 -11.37 4.05 12.23
N GLU A 132 -12.52 4.09 12.89
CA GLU A 132 -13.23 2.87 13.31
C GLU A 132 -13.57 1.98 12.11
N GLY A 133 -13.36 0.66 12.27
CA GLY A 133 -13.57 -0.32 11.20
C GLY A 133 -12.46 -0.40 10.16
N CYS A 134 -11.46 0.47 10.23
CA CYS A 134 -10.28 0.43 9.37
C CYS A 134 -9.10 -0.27 10.05
N ARG A 135 -8.20 -0.84 9.24
CA ARG A 135 -6.91 -1.35 9.69
C ARG A 135 -5.79 -0.65 8.91
N ALA A 136 -4.69 -0.33 9.60
CA ALA A 136 -3.53 0.26 8.95
C ALA A 136 -2.77 -0.77 8.11
N TRP A 137 -2.27 -0.35 6.94
CA TRP A 137 -1.34 -1.11 6.13
C TRP A 137 -0.14 -0.26 5.75
N PHE A 138 1.05 -0.80 5.97
CA PHE A 138 2.30 -0.09 5.68
C PHE A 138 3.00 -0.58 4.41
N PRO A 139 3.87 0.25 3.78
CA PRO A 139 4.56 -0.12 2.55
C PRO A 139 5.42 -1.40 2.64
N TRP A 140 5.99 -1.69 3.83
CA TRP A 140 6.84 -2.86 4.06
C TRP A 140 6.08 -4.19 4.20
N GLU A 141 4.75 -4.15 4.34
CA GLU A 141 3.90 -5.33 4.48
C GLU A 141 2.78 -5.40 3.44
N ARG A 142 2.92 -4.66 2.32
CA ARG A 142 1.85 -4.48 1.33
C ARG A 142 1.18 -5.77 0.84
N HIS A 143 1.96 -6.86 0.70
CA HIS A 143 1.45 -8.14 0.21
C HIS A 143 0.49 -8.82 1.20
N SER A 144 0.51 -8.39 2.46
CA SER A 144 -0.37 -8.91 3.51
C SER A 144 -1.83 -8.50 3.38
N ILE A 145 -2.15 -7.55 2.49
CA ILE A 145 -3.54 -7.15 2.24
C ILE A 145 -4.32 -8.17 1.41
N THR A 146 -3.64 -9.04 0.66
CA THR A 146 -4.31 -9.92 -0.30
C THR A 146 -5.10 -11.03 0.39
N ASP A 147 -6.19 -11.47 -0.25
CA ASP A 147 -7.01 -12.57 0.27
C ASP A 147 -6.21 -13.88 0.43
N ALA A 148 -5.25 -14.10 -0.47
CA ALA A 148 -4.33 -15.23 -0.39
C ALA A 148 -3.45 -15.19 0.88
N PHE A 149 -3.01 -14.00 1.30
CA PHE A 149 -2.27 -13.83 2.55
C PHE A 149 -3.21 -13.93 3.76
N ASP A 150 -4.38 -13.29 3.72
CA ASP A 150 -5.37 -13.34 4.78
C ASP A 150 -5.79 -14.79 5.11
N ALA A 151 -5.92 -15.65 4.10
CA ALA A 151 -6.18 -17.08 4.25
C ALA A 151 -5.11 -17.86 5.04
N THR A 152 -3.93 -17.26 5.26
CA THR A 152 -2.86 -17.86 6.09
C THR A 152 -3.05 -17.59 7.59
N PHE A 153 -3.99 -16.73 7.97
CA PHE A 153 -4.16 -16.27 9.36
C PHE A 153 -2.86 -15.72 9.98
N ASN A 154 -2.12 -14.94 9.19
CA ASN A 154 -0.81 -14.38 9.53
C ASN A 154 0.24 -15.46 9.87
N ARG A 155 0.15 -16.62 9.20
CA ARG A 155 1.12 -17.72 9.28
C ARG A 155 1.50 -18.18 7.85
N PRO A 156 2.09 -17.28 7.04
CA PRO A 156 2.45 -17.62 5.67
C PRO A 156 3.48 -18.76 5.65
N ARG A 157 3.28 -19.72 4.75
CA ARG A 157 4.22 -20.84 4.51
C ARG A 157 5.18 -20.57 3.35
N ARG A 158 4.92 -19.51 2.59
CA ARG A 158 5.69 -19.07 1.43
C ARG A 158 6.25 -17.66 1.71
N PRO A 159 7.33 -17.25 1.02
CA PRO A 159 7.80 -15.87 1.03
C PRO A 159 6.68 -14.85 0.78
N GLN A 160 6.72 -13.70 1.45
CA GLN A 160 5.65 -12.70 1.34
C GLN A 160 5.45 -12.15 -0.09
N HIS A 161 6.51 -12.09 -0.90
CA HIS A 161 6.42 -11.58 -2.27
C HIS A 161 5.58 -12.49 -3.18
N GLU A 162 5.42 -13.77 -2.84
CA GLU A 162 4.54 -14.69 -3.60
C GLU A 162 3.05 -14.41 -3.40
N TYR A 163 2.70 -13.56 -2.43
CA TYR A 163 1.33 -13.08 -2.23
C TYR A 163 1.06 -11.78 -3.01
N ALA A 164 1.94 -11.39 -3.93
CA ALA A 164 1.67 -10.29 -4.83
C ALA A 164 0.46 -10.60 -5.71
N SER A 165 -0.45 -9.62 -5.79
CA SER A 165 -1.61 -9.63 -6.65
C SER A 165 -1.46 -8.52 -7.68
N TRP A 166 -1.47 -8.89 -8.96
CA TRP A 166 -1.26 -8.00 -10.10
C TRP A 166 -2.57 -7.76 -10.85
N ALA A 167 -2.74 -6.53 -11.30
CA ALA A 167 -3.73 -6.15 -12.29
C ALA A 167 -3.07 -5.26 -13.36
N ILE A 168 -3.69 -5.18 -14.53
CA ILE A 168 -3.19 -4.38 -15.66
C ILE A 168 -4.34 -3.66 -16.34
N ASP A 169 -4.05 -2.52 -16.95
CA ASP A 169 -4.91 -1.98 -17.99
C ASP A 169 -4.89 -2.87 -19.23
N LEU A 170 -5.92 -2.74 -20.04
CA LEU A 170 -6.04 -3.41 -21.32
C LEU A 170 -5.37 -2.57 -22.41
N ASP A 171 -5.90 -1.37 -22.60
CA ASP A 171 -5.56 -0.46 -23.69
C ASP A 171 -4.20 0.21 -23.44
N GLY A 172 -3.36 0.30 -24.46
CA GLY A 172 -1.96 0.73 -24.39
C GLY A 172 -1.00 -0.26 -23.69
N VAL A 173 -1.50 -1.33 -23.06
CA VAL A 173 -0.68 -2.39 -22.46
C VAL A 173 -0.70 -3.65 -23.32
N LEU A 174 -1.86 -4.29 -23.47
CA LEU A 174 -1.97 -5.53 -24.26
C LEU A 174 -2.20 -5.29 -25.75
N LEU A 175 -2.77 -4.13 -26.09
CA LEU A 175 -2.96 -3.66 -27.46
C LEU A 175 -2.87 -2.15 -27.50
N MET A 176 -2.52 -1.57 -28.65
CA MET A 176 -2.38 -0.13 -28.79
C MET A 176 -3.74 0.58 -28.86
N ASP A 177 -3.80 1.78 -28.26
CA ASP A 177 -4.96 2.66 -28.36
C ASP A 177 -5.21 3.13 -29.78
N LEU A 178 -6.50 3.26 -30.12
CA LEU A 178 -6.94 4.00 -31.30
C LEU A 178 -7.19 5.46 -30.90
N PRO A 179 -6.87 6.45 -31.76
CA PRO A 179 -7.11 7.86 -31.45
C PRO A 179 -8.56 8.17 -31.08
N GLU A 180 -8.78 9.00 -30.06
CA GLU A 180 -10.10 9.34 -29.51
C GLU A 180 -11.01 9.98 -30.58
N GLU A 181 -10.44 10.79 -31.46
CA GLU A 181 -11.18 11.48 -32.53
C GLU A 181 -11.91 10.51 -33.46
N ARG A 182 -11.35 9.30 -33.63
CA ARG A 182 -11.95 8.26 -34.49
C ARG A 182 -13.25 7.73 -33.89
N TYR A 183 -13.32 7.60 -32.57
CA TYR A 183 -14.55 7.20 -31.88
C TYR A 183 -15.64 8.26 -32.02
N ALA A 184 -15.29 9.55 -31.98
CA ALA A 184 -16.23 10.65 -32.19
C ALA A 184 -16.76 10.70 -33.63
N MET A 185 -15.92 10.39 -34.62
CA MET A 185 -16.29 10.43 -36.03
C MET A 185 -17.07 9.19 -36.50
N ALA A 186 -16.63 8.00 -36.10
CA ALA A 186 -17.14 6.73 -36.61
C ALA A 186 -17.04 5.63 -35.53
N LEU A 187 -17.92 5.71 -34.53
CA LEU A 187 -17.90 4.81 -33.37
C LEU A 187 -17.94 3.32 -33.77
N HIS A 188 -18.87 2.92 -34.65
CA HIS A 188 -19.04 1.51 -34.99
C HIS A 188 -17.82 0.93 -35.72
N ASP A 189 -17.29 1.66 -36.71
CA ASP A 189 -16.13 1.23 -37.48
C ASP A 189 -14.87 1.18 -36.62
N THR A 190 -14.68 2.18 -35.74
CA THR A 190 -13.54 2.22 -34.81
C THR A 190 -13.58 1.06 -33.82
N LEU A 191 -14.78 0.71 -33.33
CA LEU A 191 -14.94 -0.47 -32.48
C LEU A 191 -14.66 -1.78 -33.23
N ALA A 192 -15.09 -1.89 -34.49
CA ALA A 192 -14.81 -3.07 -35.31
C ALA A 192 -13.30 -3.23 -35.60
N GLU A 193 -12.58 -2.13 -35.83
CA GLU A 193 -11.12 -2.13 -35.95
C GLU A 193 -10.45 -2.57 -34.65
N ARG A 194 -10.91 -2.04 -33.51
CA ARG A 194 -10.38 -2.41 -32.19
C ARG A 194 -10.51 -3.92 -31.92
N ASP A 195 -11.59 -4.53 -32.38
CA ASP A 195 -11.88 -5.96 -32.16
C ASP A 195 -10.94 -6.90 -32.96
N VAL A 196 -10.15 -6.36 -33.90
CA VAL A 196 -9.18 -7.10 -34.72
C VAL A 196 -7.72 -6.67 -34.50
N LEU A 197 -7.46 -5.73 -33.57
CA LEU A 197 -6.10 -5.31 -33.25
C LEU A 197 -5.26 -6.50 -32.75
N PRO A 198 -3.98 -6.61 -33.18
CA PRO A 198 -3.08 -7.62 -32.66
C PRO A 198 -2.66 -7.29 -31.22
N LEU A 199 -1.97 -8.23 -30.59
CA LEU A 199 -1.24 -7.94 -29.35
C LEU A 199 -0.15 -6.91 -29.62
N SER A 200 0.10 -6.07 -28.62
CA SER A 200 1.28 -5.22 -28.58
C SER A 200 2.54 -6.05 -28.82
N GLU A 201 3.45 -5.53 -29.66
CA GLU A 201 4.71 -6.21 -29.98
C GLU A 201 5.58 -6.42 -28.74
N THR A 202 5.43 -5.54 -27.75
CA THR A 202 6.10 -5.60 -26.46
C THR A 202 5.08 -5.71 -25.34
N LEU A 203 5.31 -6.66 -24.45
CA LEU A 203 4.51 -6.88 -23.25
C LEU A 203 5.41 -6.76 -22.01
N PRO A 204 4.86 -6.35 -20.85
CA PRO A 204 5.56 -6.47 -19.58
C PRO A 204 6.07 -7.91 -19.39
N ALA A 205 7.29 -8.07 -18.88
CA ALA A 205 7.92 -9.37 -18.63
C ALA A 205 7.32 -10.07 -17.39
N LEU A 206 6.01 -10.33 -17.44
CA LEU A 206 5.19 -10.94 -16.39
C LEU A 206 4.29 -11.99 -17.03
N ASP A 207 3.90 -13.01 -16.25
CA ASP A 207 2.81 -13.89 -16.67
C ASP A 207 1.47 -13.14 -16.49
N LEU A 208 0.95 -12.61 -17.60
CA LEU A 208 -0.27 -11.81 -17.62
C LEU A 208 -1.52 -12.64 -17.94
N ALA A 209 -1.37 -13.92 -18.32
CA ALA A 209 -2.48 -14.72 -18.85
C ALA A 209 -3.64 -14.88 -17.84
N ARG A 210 -3.35 -14.79 -16.54
CA ARG A 210 -4.33 -14.89 -15.45
C ARG A 210 -4.48 -13.60 -14.63
N SER A 211 -3.78 -12.52 -15.01
CA SER A 211 -3.86 -11.25 -14.32
C SER A 211 -5.25 -10.65 -14.45
N THR A 212 -5.71 -9.95 -13.42
CA THR A 212 -6.94 -9.17 -13.52
C THR A 212 -6.73 -8.03 -14.51
N ILE A 213 -7.67 -7.85 -15.44
CA ILE A 213 -7.69 -6.74 -16.38
C ILE A 213 -8.71 -5.73 -15.86
N ILE A 214 -8.29 -4.47 -15.72
CA ILE A 214 -9.13 -3.36 -15.27
C ILE A 214 -9.05 -2.26 -16.33
N THR A 215 -10.12 -2.08 -17.10
CA THR A 215 -10.15 -1.18 -18.27
C THR A 215 -11.16 -0.05 -18.10
N GLY A 216 -10.88 1.08 -18.76
CA GLY A 216 -11.83 2.20 -18.88
C GLY A 216 -12.99 1.96 -19.85
N ARG A 217 -12.95 0.87 -20.63
CA ARG A 217 -14.03 0.48 -21.53
C ARG A 217 -15.34 0.26 -20.75
N PRO A 218 -16.49 0.67 -21.31
CA PRO A 218 -17.78 0.55 -20.63
C PRO A 218 -18.28 -0.90 -20.60
N GLU A 219 -19.09 -1.26 -19.60
CA GLU A 219 -19.67 -2.60 -19.45
C GLU A 219 -20.43 -3.12 -20.69
N GLN A 220 -21.05 -2.24 -21.48
CA GLN A 220 -21.71 -2.62 -22.73
C GLN A 220 -20.75 -3.26 -23.76
N ASP A 221 -19.45 -2.98 -23.66
CA ASP A 221 -18.40 -3.56 -24.52
C ASP A 221 -17.85 -4.89 -23.98
N ARG A 222 -18.43 -5.46 -22.92
CA ARG A 222 -17.95 -6.71 -22.32
C ARG A 222 -17.89 -7.89 -23.29
N PRO A 223 -18.92 -8.19 -24.11
CA PRO A 223 -18.88 -9.34 -25.00
C PRO A 223 -17.71 -9.29 -26.00
N ARG A 224 -17.50 -8.13 -26.64
CA ARG A 224 -16.40 -7.92 -27.60
C ARG A 224 -15.03 -7.97 -26.91
N THR A 225 -14.90 -7.34 -25.75
CA THR A 225 -13.63 -7.26 -25.02
C THR A 225 -13.22 -8.65 -24.52
N ARG A 226 -14.17 -9.42 -24.00
CA ARG A 226 -13.93 -10.82 -23.61
C ARG A 226 -13.55 -11.69 -24.81
N ALA A 227 -14.24 -11.57 -25.94
CA ALA A 227 -13.92 -12.33 -27.13
C ALA A 227 -12.48 -12.07 -27.65
N TRP A 228 -12.03 -10.81 -27.59
CA TRP A 228 -10.65 -10.45 -27.91
C TRP A 228 -9.66 -11.09 -26.92
N LEU A 229 -9.90 -10.96 -25.62
CA LEU A 229 -9.04 -11.54 -24.59
C LEU A 229 -8.90 -13.06 -24.70
N ASP A 230 -10.01 -13.76 -24.91
CA ASP A 230 -10.04 -15.22 -25.02
C ASP A 230 -9.26 -15.68 -26.27
N ARG A 231 -9.40 -14.97 -27.40
CA ARG A 231 -8.63 -15.23 -28.64
C ARG A 231 -7.11 -15.13 -28.42
N HIS A 232 -6.69 -14.23 -27.54
CA HIS A 232 -5.28 -13.97 -27.24
C HIS A 232 -4.77 -14.67 -25.96
N GLY A 233 -5.58 -15.53 -25.33
CA GLY A 233 -5.16 -16.37 -24.22
C GLY A 233 -5.21 -15.71 -22.83
N PHE A 234 -5.89 -14.57 -22.68
CA PHE A 234 -6.05 -13.86 -21.41
C PHE A 234 -7.34 -14.29 -20.70
N MET A 235 -7.18 -15.16 -19.70
CA MET A 235 -8.28 -15.81 -18.99
C MET A 235 -8.58 -15.18 -17.62
N GLY A 236 -7.91 -14.08 -17.28
CA GLY A 236 -8.10 -13.40 -16.02
C GLY A 236 -9.47 -12.72 -15.87
N PRO A 237 -9.82 -12.30 -14.63
CA PRO A 237 -11.00 -11.48 -14.40
C PRO A 237 -10.96 -10.20 -15.23
N LEU A 238 -12.10 -9.79 -15.79
CA LEU A 238 -12.25 -8.55 -16.55
C LEU A 238 -13.18 -7.60 -15.81
N ILE A 239 -12.63 -6.49 -15.36
CA ILE A 239 -13.34 -5.41 -14.68
C ILE A 239 -13.47 -4.25 -15.65
N MET A 240 -14.70 -3.83 -15.92
CA MET A 240 -15.01 -2.77 -16.87
C MET A 240 -15.76 -1.66 -16.16
N ARG A 241 -15.77 -0.48 -16.78
CA ARG A 241 -16.37 0.71 -16.19
C ARG A 241 -17.89 0.60 -16.25
N ASP A 242 -18.51 0.58 -15.07
CA ASP A 242 -19.96 0.71 -14.91
C ASP A 242 -20.36 2.18 -15.13
N GLU A 243 -21.04 2.43 -16.25
CA GLU A 243 -21.45 3.77 -16.70
C GLU A 243 -22.48 4.42 -15.78
N SER A 244 -23.19 3.64 -14.95
CA SER A 244 -24.09 4.18 -13.93
C SER A 244 -23.36 4.81 -12.74
N ARG A 245 -22.07 4.47 -12.55
CA ARG A 245 -21.25 4.90 -11.42
C ARG A 245 -20.12 5.84 -11.82
N HIS A 246 -19.56 5.65 -13.01
CA HIS A 246 -18.36 6.35 -13.47
C HIS A 246 -18.49 6.73 -14.95
N GLY A 247 -18.42 8.04 -15.24
CA GLY A 247 -18.31 8.53 -16.61
C GLY A 247 -16.94 8.24 -17.22
N ALA A 248 -16.76 8.55 -18.51
CA ALA A 248 -15.47 8.37 -19.18
C ALA A 248 -14.33 9.15 -18.49
N ALA A 249 -14.63 10.37 -18.02
CA ALA A 249 -13.70 11.20 -17.26
C ALA A 249 -13.30 10.61 -15.88
N ASP A 250 -14.08 9.65 -15.35
CA ASP A 250 -13.83 9.01 -14.06
C ASP A 250 -13.07 7.69 -14.18
N THR A 251 -12.48 7.39 -15.34
CA THR A 251 -11.79 6.11 -15.60
C THR A 251 -10.72 5.80 -14.55
N SER A 252 -9.88 6.76 -14.20
CA SER A 252 -8.85 6.60 -13.15
C SER A 252 -9.46 6.25 -11.79
N ARG A 253 -10.59 6.88 -11.42
CA ARG A 253 -11.30 6.59 -10.17
C ARG A 253 -11.91 5.19 -10.17
N HIS A 254 -12.49 4.78 -11.30
CA HIS A 254 -12.98 3.41 -11.49
C HIS A 254 -11.85 2.40 -11.30
N LYS A 255 -10.72 2.58 -12.00
CA LYS A 255 -9.55 1.70 -11.91
C LYS A 255 -9.01 1.62 -10.48
N ALA A 256 -8.84 2.77 -9.81
CA ALA A 256 -8.39 2.83 -8.42
C ALA A 256 -9.34 2.11 -7.45
N ALA A 257 -10.66 2.29 -7.60
CA ALA A 257 -11.65 1.60 -6.78
C ALA A 257 -11.58 0.07 -6.98
N ALA A 258 -11.45 -0.39 -8.23
CA ALA A 258 -11.33 -1.82 -8.54
C ALA A 258 -10.05 -2.44 -7.96
N ILE A 259 -8.91 -1.72 -8.01
CA ILE A 259 -7.64 -2.11 -7.39
C ILE A 259 -7.81 -2.32 -5.89
N LEU A 260 -8.43 -1.35 -5.20
CA LEU A 260 -8.63 -1.40 -3.75
C LEU A 260 -9.62 -2.50 -3.34
N GLU A 261 -10.76 -2.62 -4.02
CA GLU A 261 -11.79 -3.62 -3.74
C GLU A 261 -11.25 -5.05 -3.85
N ARG A 262 -10.38 -5.30 -4.84
CA ARG A 262 -9.73 -6.60 -5.08
C ARG A 262 -8.37 -6.75 -4.41
N ARG A 263 -7.94 -5.74 -3.65
CA ARG A 263 -6.70 -5.75 -2.87
C ARG A 263 -5.48 -6.06 -3.76
N HIS A 264 -5.48 -5.52 -4.98
CA HIS A 264 -4.34 -5.63 -5.88
C HIS A 264 -3.17 -4.81 -5.33
N THR A 265 -1.99 -5.41 -5.39
CA THR A 265 -0.75 -4.84 -4.84
C THR A 265 0.09 -4.12 -5.89
N HIS A 266 -0.17 -4.40 -7.17
CA HIS A 266 0.51 -3.85 -8.33
C HIS A 266 -0.50 -3.58 -9.43
N PHE A 267 -0.32 -2.47 -10.14
CA PHE A 267 -1.12 -2.12 -11.31
C PHE A 267 -0.23 -1.54 -12.42
N ILE A 268 -0.44 -1.98 -13.66
CA ILE A 268 0.24 -1.42 -14.84
C ILE A 268 -0.77 -0.59 -15.63
N GLU A 269 -0.42 0.66 -15.90
CA GLU A 269 -1.23 1.65 -16.59
C GLU A 269 -0.43 2.21 -17.78
N SER A 270 -1.09 2.41 -18.92
CA SER A 270 -0.43 2.92 -20.13
C SER A 270 -0.44 4.45 -20.20
N ASP A 271 -1.46 5.09 -19.64
CA ASP A 271 -1.61 6.55 -19.62
C ASP A 271 -0.94 7.17 -18.38
N PRO A 272 0.02 8.10 -18.54
CA PRO A 272 0.75 8.67 -17.40
C PRO A 272 -0.13 9.52 -16.48
N VAL A 273 -1.17 10.17 -17.01
CA VAL A 273 -2.11 11.00 -16.21
C VAL A 273 -3.01 10.10 -15.38
N GLN A 274 -3.54 9.02 -15.97
CA GLN A 274 -4.29 8.01 -15.24
C GLN A 274 -3.41 7.31 -14.20
N ALA A 275 -2.15 6.99 -14.52
CA ALA A 275 -1.22 6.36 -13.58
C ALA A 275 -1.00 7.23 -12.34
N LEU A 276 -0.81 8.54 -12.53
CA LEU A 276 -0.68 9.51 -11.44
C LEU A 276 -1.97 9.59 -10.61
N ASP A 277 -3.14 9.71 -11.24
CA ASP A 277 -4.41 9.82 -10.53
C ASP A 277 -4.76 8.54 -9.76
N ILE A 278 -4.53 7.37 -10.36
CA ILE A 278 -4.68 6.07 -9.70
C ILE A 278 -3.72 5.98 -8.50
N ALA A 279 -2.46 6.40 -8.63
CA ALA A 279 -1.50 6.38 -7.53
C ALA A 279 -1.92 7.26 -6.33
N ARG A 280 -2.64 8.37 -6.58
CA ARG A 280 -3.20 9.23 -5.52
C ARG A 280 -4.26 8.52 -4.68
N HIS A 281 -5.04 7.64 -5.32
CA HIS A 281 -6.19 6.98 -4.72
C HIS A 281 -5.86 5.58 -4.19
N ALA A 282 -5.11 4.78 -4.94
CA ALA A 282 -4.73 3.41 -4.61
C ALA A 282 -3.36 3.33 -3.91
N LYS A 283 -3.17 4.09 -2.84
CA LYS A 283 -1.87 4.28 -2.15
C LYS A 283 -1.13 3.01 -1.72
N LEU A 284 -1.83 1.89 -1.55
CA LEU A 284 -1.22 0.59 -1.22
C LEU A 284 -0.60 -0.10 -2.43
N ALA A 285 -1.17 0.10 -3.62
CA ALA A 285 -0.68 -0.51 -4.84
C ALA A 285 0.59 0.19 -5.33
N ARG A 286 1.50 -0.57 -5.93
CA ARG A 286 2.54 0.00 -6.80
C ARG A 286 1.92 0.24 -8.16
N VAL A 287 1.76 1.49 -8.54
CA VAL A 287 1.30 1.87 -9.87
C VAL A 287 2.53 2.04 -10.75
N ILE A 288 2.52 1.39 -11.91
CA ILE A 288 3.59 1.41 -12.89
C ILE A 288 3.01 1.98 -14.17
N TRP A 289 3.59 3.08 -14.63
CA TRP A 289 3.36 3.58 -15.98
C TRP A 289 4.22 2.79 -16.97
N TRP A 290 3.60 2.29 -18.03
CA TRP A 290 4.23 1.50 -19.09
C TRP A 290 3.95 2.10 -20.46
N ASN A 291 4.99 2.30 -21.28
CA ASN A 291 4.86 2.91 -22.61
C ASN A 291 5.27 1.98 -23.77
N GLY A 292 5.40 0.67 -23.53
CA GLY A 292 5.86 -0.30 -24.53
C GLY A 292 7.38 -0.52 -24.57
N GLY A 293 8.16 0.17 -23.73
CA GLY A 293 9.60 -0.08 -23.61
C GLY A 293 10.15 0.18 -22.20
N ASP A 294 9.60 1.18 -21.51
CA ASP A 294 9.98 1.59 -20.18
C ASP A 294 8.88 1.29 -19.16
N ALA A 295 9.30 0.96 -17.95
CA ALA A 295 8.43 0.83 -16.78
C ALA A 295 8.86 1.85 -15.72
N VAL A 296 7.97 2.79 -15.39
CA VAL A 296 8.21 3.82 -14.38
C VAL A 296 7.25 3.62 -13.23
N MET A 297 7.77 3.39 -12.02
CA MET A 297 6.94 3.33 -10.82
C MET A 297 6.52 4.75 -10.40
N VAL A 298 5.21 4.96 -10.25
CA VAL A 298 4.62 6.26 -9.97
C VAL A 298 4.14 6.32 -8.53
N TYR A 299 4.48 7.42 -7.85
CA TYR A 299 3.99 7.77 -6.53
C TYR A 299 3.36 9.16 -6.59
N ALA A 300 2.18 9.32 -5.99
CA ALA A 300 1.49 10.60 -5.98
C ALA A 300 0.87 10.86 -4.61
N HIS A 301 1.31 11.94 -3.97
CA HIS A 301 0.87 12.34 -2.64
C HIS A 301 0.31 13.76 -2.71
N SER A 302 -0.86 13.97 -2.12
CA SER A 302 -1.40 15.32 -1.96
C SER A 302 -0.69 16.00 -0.79
N VAL A 303 -0.10 17.17 -1.04
CA VAL A 303 0.48 18.02 -0.01
C VAL A 303 -0.51 19.13 0.28
N ASP A 304 -1.41 18.91 1.23
CA ASP A 304 -2.49 19.86 1.52
C ASP A 304 -1.98 21.25 1.96
N ALA A 305 -0.75 21.31 2.52
CA ALA A 305 -0.09 22.54 2.92
C ALA A 305 0.38 23.43 1.76
N LEU A 306 0.39 22.93 0.51
CA LEU A 306 0.82 23.67 -0.69
C LEU A 306 -0.35 24.11 -1.60
N LYS A 307 -1.59 24.05 -1.11
CA LYS A 307 -2.71 24.72 -1.77
C LYS A 307 -2.51 26.23 -1.61
N PHE A 308 -1.74 26.83 -2.51
CA PHE A 308 -1.72 28.27 -2.68
C PHE A 308 -3.14 28.70 -3.04
N LEU A 309 -3.74 29.51 -2.18
CA LEU A 309 -5.01 30.19 -2.42
C LEU A 309 -4.88 31.14 -3.62
#